data_AF-Q4S056-F1
#
_entry.id   AF-Q4S056-F1
#
_cell.length_a   1.000
_cell.length_b   1.000
_cell.length_c   1.000
_cell.angle_alpha   90.00
_cell.angle_beta   90.00
_cell.angle_gamma   90.00
#
_symmetry.space_group_name_H-M   'P 1'
#
loop_
_entity.id
_entity.type
_entity.pdbx_description
1 polymer ?
#
loop_
_entity_poly.entity_id
_entity_poly.type
_entity_poly.pdbx_seq_one_letter_code
_entity_poly.pdbx_strand_id
1 'polypeptide(L)'
;MLVIDVLVNGKPCDCDVIAECGVGDAVSLEVQLTNLSRNSVGPLALTVVPYQDFQNGVLNYDLEEAVTFIGSNSFYIDTVKPRETSVCVGALLFLYTGDFYLNIKFQDDSA
;
A
#
# COMPACT_ATOMS: atom_id res chain seq x y z
N MET A 1 14.72 0.34 11.49
CA MET A 1 14.15 1.06 10.33
C MET A 1 13.54 0.03 9.42
N LEU A 2 12.26 0.20 9.10
CA LEU A 2 11.59 -0.56 8.05
C LEU A 2 11.67 0.26 6.76
N VAL A 3 11.90 -0.41 5.64
CA VAL A 3 11.83 0.19 4.31
C VAL A 3 10.65 -0.45 3.59
N ILE A 4 9.92 0.36 2.83
CA ILE A 4 8.69 -0.03 2.16
C ILE A 4 8.89 0.23 0.68
N ASP A 5 8.71 -0.81 -0.12
CA ASP A 5 8.70 -0.72 -1.57
C ASP A 5 7.30 -1.12 -2.06
N VAL A 6 6.74 -0.33 -2.97
CA VAL A 6 5.40 -0.59 -3.53
C VAL A 6 5.56 -0.91 -5.01
N LEU A 7 4.93 -2.01 -5.44
CA LEU A 7 4.84 -2.38 -6.84
C LEU A 7 3.37 -2.41 -7.27
N VAL A 8 3.10 -1.77 -8.40
CA VAL A 8 1.79 -1.77 -9.06
C VAL A 8 1.96 -2.43 -10.43
N ASN A 9 1.20 -3.50 -10.69
CA ASN A 9 1.38 -4.34 -11.89
C ASN A 9 2.83 -4.80 -12.09
N GLY A 10 3.53 -5.12 -10.99
CA GLY A 10 4.93 -5.55 -10.98
C GLY A 10 5.96 -4.46 -11.28
N LYS A 11 5.54 -3.19 -11.38
CA LYS A 11 6.43 -2.05 -11.60
C LYS A 11 6.53 -1.21 -10.32
N PRO A 12 7.71 -0.64 -9.98
CA PRO A 12 7.84 0.28 -8.86
C PRO A 12 6.85 1.44 -8.98
N CYS A 13 6.25 1.80 -7.85
CA CYS A 13 5.34 2.94 -7.74
C CYS A 13 5.74 3.74 -6.50
N ASP A 14 6.23 4.96 -6.71
CA ASP A 14 6.69 5.86 -5.65
C ASP A 14 6.35 7.32 -6.01
N CYS A 15 6.96 8.29 -5.32
CA CYS A 15 6.71 9.71 -5.56
C CYS A 15 7.17 10.20 -6.95
N ASP A 16 8.14 9.52 -7.57
CA ASP A 16 8.74 9.90 -8.84
C ASP A 16 8.24 9.03 -10.01
N VAL A 17 7.66 7.85 -9.71
CA VAL A 17 7.18 6.87 -10.69
C VAL A 17 5.69 6.62 -10.53
N ILE A 18 4.92 7.08 -11.52
CA ILE A 18 3.47 6.87 -11.60
C ILE A 18 3.17 5.57 -12.36
N ALA A 19 2.29 4.75 -11.80
CA ALA A 19 1.77 3.55 -12.46
C ALA A 19 0.48 3.87 -13.23
N GLU A 20 0.50 3.67 -14.55
CA GLU A 20 -0.71 3.76 -15.38
C GLU A 20 -1.61 2.53 -15.16
N CYS A 21 -2.87 2.78 -14.84
CA CYS A 21 -3.86 1.77 -14.50
C CYS A 21 -5.11 1.91 -15.37
N GLY A 22 -5.66 0.78 -15.84
CA GLY A 22 -6.92 0.74 -16.58
C GLY A 22 -8.12 0.79 -15.65
N VAL A 23 -9.11 1.62 -15.98
CA VAL A 23 -10.41 1.61 -15.28
C VAL A 23 -11.12 0.29 -15.59
N GLY A 24 -11.64 -0.37 -14.55
CA GLY A 24 -12.32 -1.66 -14.64
C GLY A 24 -11.39 -2.88 -14.61
N ASP A 25 -10.08 -2.68 -14.72
CA ASP A 25 -9.10 -3.78 -14.63
C ASP A 25 -8.69 -4.02 -13.17
N ALA A 26 -8.42 -5.29 -12.84
CA ALA A 26 -7.77 -5.63 -11.58
C ALA A 26 -6.30 -5.25 -11.66
N VAL A 27 -5.90 -4.27 -10.85
CA VAL A 27 -4.52 -3.77 -10.76
C VAL A 27 -3.83 -4.48 -9.61
N SER A 28 -2.76 -5.23 -9.87
CA SER A 28 -2.04 -5.91 -8.79
C SER A 28 -1.24 -4.92 -7.96
N LEU A 29 -1.24 -5.13 -6.65
CA LEU A 29 -0.49 -4.33 -5.68
C LEU A 29 0.37 -5.25 -4.82
N GLU A 30 1.65 -4.96 -4.75
CA GLU A 30 2.57 -5.60 -3.81
C GLU A 30 3.20 -4.53 -2.91
N VAL A 31 3.20 -4.78 -1.61
CA VAL A 31 3.89 -3.96 -0.62
C VAL A 31 4.94 -4.82 0.04
N GLN A 32 6.20 -4.47 -0.17
CA GLN A 32 7.35 -5.17 0.38
C GLN A 32 7.87 -4.42 1.59
N LEU A 33 7.92 -5.10 2.73
CA LEU A 33 8.40 -4.55 3.99
C LEU A 33 9.74 -5.19 4.36
N THR A 34 10.81 -4.43 4.22
CA THR A 34 12.17 -4.89 4.51
C THR A 34 12.65 -4.38 5.86
N ASN A 35 13.03 -5.29 6.76
CA ASN A 35 13.55 -4.93 8.08
C ASN A 35 15.06 -4.71 8.05
N LEU A 36 15.46 -3.43 8.04
CA LEU A 36 16.87 -3.03 8.12
C LEU A 36 17.38 -2.81 9.55
N SER A 37 16.54 -3.07 10.56
CA SER A 37 16.95 -2.99 11.96
C SER A 37 17.72 -4.22 12.41
N ARG A 38 18.32 -4.15 13.61
CA ARG A 38 19.02 -5.28 14.22
C ARG A 38 18.10 -6.24 14.98
N ASN A 39 16.85 -5.83 15.22
CA ASN A 39 15.87 -6.58 15.98
C ASN A 39 14.76 -7.06 15.05
N SER A 40 14.06 -8.11 15.45
CA SER A 40 12.80 -8.47 14.81
C SER A 40 11.75 -7.38 15.05
N VAL A 41 10.83 -7.20 14.11
CA VAL A 41 9.72 -6.25 14.22
C VAL A 41 8.40 -6.98 13.99
N GLY A 42 7.42 -6.77 14.87
CA GLY A 42 6.09 -7.38 14.82
C GLY A 42 5.61 -7.86 16.20
N PRO A 43 4.34 -8.23 16.34
CA PRO A 43 3.33 -8.27 15.28
C PRO A 43 2.85 -6.88 14.84
N LEU A 44 2.56 -6.72 13.55
CA LEU A 44 2.08 -5.46 12.99
C LEU A 44 1.02 -5.68 11.91
N ALA A 45 0.08 -4.74 11.82
CA ALA A 45 -0.89 -4.68 10.75
C ALA A 45 -0.50 -3.59 9.75
N LEU A 46 -0.33 -3.97 8.48
CA LEU A 46 -0.09 -3.05 7.36
C LEU A 46 -1.42 -2.80 6.66
N THR A 47 -1.85 -1.55 6.58
CA THR A 47 -3.07 -1.16 5.86
C THR A 47 -2.73 -0.20 4.73
N VAL A 48 -3.20 -0.51 3.53
CA VAL A 48 -3.08 0.37 2.37
C VAL A 48 -4.37 1.17 2.24
N VAL A 49 -4.23 2.49 2.22
CA VAL A 49 -5.36 3.42 2.11
C VAL A 49 -5.16 4.29 0.87
N PRO A 50 -6.02 4.16 -0.15
CA PRO A 50 -5.96 5.02 -1.31
C PRO A 50 -6.54 6.39 -0.94
N TYR A 51 -6.02 7.45 -1.55
CA TYR A 51 -6.56 8.80 -1.42
C TYR A 51 -6.34 9.59 -2.71
N GLN A 52 -7.05 10.69 -2.85
CA GLN A 52 -6.81 11.67 -3.91
C GLN A 52 -6.32 12.98 -3.29
N ASP A 53 -5.33 13.59 -3.90
CA ASP A 53 -4.91 14.95 -3.58
C ASP A 53 -5.41 15.88 -4.69
N PHE A 54 -6.34 16.77 -4.35
CA PHE A 54 -6.89 17.74 -5.30
C PHE A 54 -5.98 18.96 -5.51
N GLN A 55 -4.73 18.91 -5.04
CA GLN A 55 -3.71 19.96 -5.14
C GLN A 55 -4.11 21.31 -4.50
N ASN A 56 -5.14 21.29 -3.66
CA ASN A 56 -5.58 22.41 -2.83
C ASN A 56 -5.17 22.23 -1.35
N GLY A 57 -4.35 21.20 -1.06
CA GLY A 57 -3.94 20.81 0.28
C GLY A 57 -4.93 19.91 1.02
N VAL A 58 -6.04 19.50 0.39
CA VAL A 58 -7.01 18.56 0.95
C VAL A 58 -6.73 17.16 0.41
N LEU A 59 -6.37 16.27 1.32
CA LEU A 59 -6.27 14.83 1.04
C LEU A 59 -7.64 14.18 1.26
N ASN A 60 -8.24 13.71 0.18
CA ASN A 60 -9.52 13.02 0.24
C ASN A 60 -9.33 11.50 0.37
N TYR A 61 -9.70 10.97 1.53
CA TYR A 61 -9.72 9.53 1.81
C TYR A 61 -11.10 8.91 1.60
N ASP A 62 -12.14 9.74 1.44
CA ASP A 62 -13.48 9.27 1.13
C ASP A 62 -13.62 9.18 -0.39
N LEU A 63 -13.15 8.04 -0.91
CA LEU A 63 -13.13 7.78 -2.34
C LEU A 63 -14.45 7.16 -2.83
N GLU A 64 -15.44 6.95 -1.94
CA GLU A 64 -16.73 6.32 -2.19
C GLU A 64 -16.65 5.08 -3.10
N GLU A 65 -16.82 5.29 -4.41
CA GLU A 65 -16.85 4.28 -5.46
C GLU A 65 -15.77 4.50 -6.53
N ALA A 66 -14.74 5.32 -6.30
CA ALA A 66 -13.72 5.62 -7.31
C ALA A 66 -12.60 4.59 -7.39
N VAL A 67 -12.24 4.02 -6.24
CA VAL A 67 -11.28 2.91 -6.15
C VAL A 67 -11.68 2.02 -4.98
N THR A 68 -11.57 0.71 -5.19
CA THR A 68 -11.84 -0.28 -4.16
C THR A 68 -10.75 -1.35 -4.12
N PHE A 69 -10.63 -2.04 -3.00
CA PHE A 69 -9.74 -3.19 -2.88
C PHE A 69 -10.47 -4.46 -3.31
N ILE A 70 -9.80 -5.28 -4.10
CA ILE A 70 -10.20 -6.65 -4.36
C ILE A 70 -9.65 -7.49 -3.20
N GLY A 71 -10.50 -7.79 -2.23
CA GLY A 71 -10.14 -8.52 -1.00
C GLY A 71 -9.85 -7.57 0.17
N SER A 72 -8.83 -7.89 0.98
CA SER A 72 -8.45 -7.09 2.14
C SER A 72 -7.44 -6.01 1.77
N ASN A 73 -7.58 -4.83 2.34
CA ASN A 73 -6.58 -3.77 2.30
C ASN A 73 -5.66 -3.76 3.52
N SER A 74 -5.94 -4.59 4.52
CA SER A 74 -5.14 -4.79 5.73
C SER A 74 -4.51 -6.18 5.75
N PHE A 75 -3.22 -6.23 6.06
CA PHE A 75 -2.39 -7.42 6.06
C PHE A 75 -1.72 -7.59 7.42
N TYR A 76 -1.89 -8.77 8.02
CA TYR A 76 -1.23 -9.11 9.26
C TYR A 76 0.18 -9.66 8.99
N ILE A 77 1.17 -9.09 9.67
CA ILE A 77 2.56 -9.53 9.59
C ILE A 77 3.01 -9.90 11.00
N ASP A 78 3.24 -11.20 11.21
CA ASP A 78 3.60 -11.76 12.51
C ASP A 78 4.97 -11.25 12.99
N THR A 79 6.02 -11.49 12.22
CA THR A 79 7.36 -10.99 12.54
C THR A 79 8.20 -10.88 11.28
N VAL A 80 8.92 -9.76 11.15
CA VAL A 80 9.96 -9.57 10.12
C VAL A 80 11.32 -9.60 10.81
N LYS A 81 12.14 -10.60 10.54
CA LYS A 81 13.48 -10.70 11.17
C LYS A 81 14.46 -9.71 10.54
N PRO A 82 15.61 -9.44 11.19
CA PRO A 82 16.65 -8.61 10.60
C PRO A 82 17.05 -9.09 9.21
N ARG A 83 17.09 -8.17 8.24
CA ARG A 83 17.43 -8.41 6.83
C ARG A 83 16.43 -9.26 6.04
N GLU A 84 15.27 -9.58 6.61
CA GLU A 84 14.19 -10.24 5.88
C GLU A 84 13.21 -9.21 5.27
N THR A 85 12.49 -9.67 4.25
CA THR A 85 11.43 -8.93 3.57
C THR A 85 10.14 -9.73 3.65
N SER A 86 9.07 -9.08 4.12
CA SER A 86 7.71 -9.62 4.03
C SER A 86 6.98 -8.98 2.86
N VAL A 87 6.25 -9.78 2.08
CA VAL A 87 5.51 -9.30 0.91
C VAL A 87 4.01 -9.44 1.16
N CYS A 88 3.30 -8.32 1.09
CA CYS A 88 1.85 -8.27 1.14
C CYS A 88 1.31 -8.08 -0.27
N VAL A 89 0.43 -8.97 -0.73
CA VAL A 89 -0.12 -8.93 -2.09
C VAL A 89 -1.61 -8.67 -2.01
N GLY A 90 -2.07 -7.69 -2.76
CA GLY A 90 -3.48 -7.36 -2.95
C GLY A 90 -3.76 -6.91 -4.38
N ALA A 91 -4.95 -6.40 -4.61
CA ALA A 91 -5.30 -5.75 -5.86
C ALA A 91 -6.28 -4.61 -5.65
N LEU A 92 -6.17 -3.60 -6.51
CA LEU A 92 -7.04 -2.44 -6.59
C LEU A 92 -7.92 -2.56 -7.83
N LEU A 93 -9.13 -2.02 -7.73
CA LEU A 93 -10.03 -1.82 -8.87
C LEU A 93 -10.38 -0.34 -8.92
N PHE A 94 -9.95 0.33 -9.99
CA PHE A 94 -10.32 1.71 -10.28
C PHE A 94 -11.61 1.73 -11.09
N LEU A 95 -12.59 2.49 -10.64
CA LEU A 95 -13.91 2.60 -11.26
C LEU A 95 -14.09 3.95 -11.97
N TYR A 96 -13.30 4.95 -11.59
CA TYR A 96 -13.20 6.24 -12.28
C TYR A 96 -11.74 6.57 -12.62
N THR A 97 -11.57 7.41 -13.65
CA THR A 97 -10.27 7.96 -14.01
C THR A 97 -9.85 9.06 -13.02
N GLY A 98 -8.58 9.15 -12.69
CA GLY A 98 -8.02 10.22 -11.89
C GLY A 98 -6.62 9.90 -11.39
N ASP A 99 -6.01 10.88 -10.72
CA ASP A 99 -4.76 10.66 -9.99
C ASP A 99 -5.10 10.15 -8.58
N PHE A 100 -4.52 9.00 -8.23
CA PHE A 100 -4.70 8.36 -6.93
C PHE A 100 -3.34 8.09 -6.31
N TYR A 101 -3.30 8.19 -4.99
CA TYR A 101 -2.12 7.99 -4.18
C TYR A 101 -2.38 6.91 -3.14
N LEU A 102 -1.33 6.25 -2.68
CA LEU A 102 -1.41 5.20 -1.67
C LEU A 102 -0.72 5.66 -0.39
N ASN A 103 -1.44 5.61 0.72
CA ASN A 103 -0.89 5.78 2.05
C ASN A 103 -0.73 4.40 2.70
N ILE A 104 0.48 4.07 3.14
CA ILE A 104 0.79 2.81 3.83
C ILE A 104 0.84 3.09 5.33
N LYS A 105 -0.13 2.56 6.07
CA LYS A 105 -0.24 2.72 7.53
C LYS A 105 0.20 1.46 8.24
N PHE A 106 0.89 1.64 9.36
CA PHE A 106 1.30 0.56 10.24
C PHE A 106 0.65 0.77 11.60
N GLN A 107 0.08 -0.31 12.12
CA GLN A 107 -0.35 -0.37 13.50
C GLN A 107 0.47 -1.46 14.19
N ASP A 108 1.19 -1.07 15.23
CA ASP A 108 1.84 -2.03 16.12
C ASP A 108 0.74 -2.72 16.93
N ASP A 109 0.66 -4.05 16.84
CA ASP A 109 -0.35 -4.85 17.54
C ASP A 109 0.22 -5.44 18.84
N SER A 110 1.33 -4.86 19.33
CA SER A 110 1.92 -5.15 20.63
C SER A 110 1.05 -4.53 21.74
N ALA A 111 0.02 -5.26 22.17
CA ALA A 111 -0.77 -4.98 23.37
C ALA A 111 0.01 -5.22 24.67
#